data_AF-A0A0B1TJW2-F1
#
_entry.id   AF-A0A0B1TJW2-F1
#
_cell.length_a   1.000
_cell.length_b   1.000
_cell.length_c   1.000
_cell.angle_alpha   90.00
_cell.angle_beta   90.00
_cell.angle_gamma   90.00
#
_symmetry.space_group_name_H-M   'P 1'
#
loop_
_entity.id
_entity.type
_entity.pdbx_description
1 polymer ?
#
loop_
_entity_poly.entity_id
_entity_poly.type
_entity_poly.pdbx_seq_one_letter_code
_entity_poly.pdbx_strand_id
1 'polypeptide(L)'
;MFVIVFLALCSGVTSSVSDVFTRNGLQFEKIGRTKLIDGSRACNSRRISLLPYVDTLTLNEEADEVDFLILKARLQQTFSDTCQTFNLTIDNSTLAYESSVTSGRPSRYLDRFRLEWNVRKYRLDLTTLLTHSKFHAPFYPAIEEDWLNEEIDSEEFAVSTIIVPERCEVAEMALVARLCADFQETAKNGDLYAIVHAGEMVENSKVFVYYEVPEYVLVVGKDAIPVEFGSCEAVNGSFFLCTERARSSCDVTTMASCEIYARSTPANFSFSRRFGSGTIVATNLPEMYVDGSHISVNSPVFTYRISQHIEKDSADLPVVVEFLTTAPAVVEESFPKLTREAEEAVHSSAGALQLHRTSRKGVHVLSNQVRVLKIYKTNGNR
;
A
#
# COMPACT_ATOMS: atom_id res chain seq x y z
N MET A 1 23.09 -41.76 42.58
CA MET A 1 22.49 -41.90 41.24
C MET A 1 21.70 -40.64 40.96
N PHE A 2 22.34 -39.64 40.35
CA PHE A 2 21.71 -38.36 39.96
C PHE A 2 21.61 -38.35 38.44
N VAL A 3 20.39 -38.34 37.92
CA VAL A 3 20.12 -38.17 36.49
C VAL A 3 19.81 -36.69 36.27
N ILE A 4 20.75 -35.99 35.65
CA ILE A 4 20.55 -34.62 35.15
C ILE A 4 19.80 -34.76 33.82
N VAL A 5 18.53 -34.37 33.80
CA VAL A 5 17.74 -34.23 32.57
C VAL A 5 18.07 -32.87 31.97
N PHE A 6 18.87 -32.87 30.90
CA PHE A 6 19.05 -31.73 30.01
C PHE A 6 17.75 -31.53 29.21
N LEU A 7 16.86 -30.66 29.69
CA LEU A 7 15.79 -30.10 28.88
C LEU A 7 16.41 -29.05 27.95
N ALA A 8 16.77 -29.48 26.75
CA ALA A 8 17.06 -28.60 25.63
C ALA A 8 15.79 -27.80 25.29
N LEU A 9 15.73 -26.58 25.81
CA LEU A 9 14.83 -25.53 25.33
C LEU A 9 15.25 -25.21 23.89
N CYS A 10 14.65 -25.91 22.92
CA CYS A 10 14.57 -25.42 21.55
C CYS A 10 13.66 -24.19 21.56
N SER A 11 14.22 -23.03 21.90
CA SER A 11 13.64 -21.74 21.56
C SER A 11 13.52 -21.68 20.05
N GLY A 12 12.33 -22.01 19.54
CA GLY A 12 11.99 -21.86 18.13
C GLY A 12 12.19 -20.40 17.76
N VAL A 13 13.22 -20.14 16.97
CA VAL A 13 13.42 -18.83 16.33
C VAL A 13 12.20 -18.61 15.45
N THR A 14 11.31 -17.72 15.88
CA THR A 14 10.25 -17.23 15.02
C THR A 14 10.93 -16.41 13.93
N SER A 15 11.14 -17.01 12.75
CA SER A 15 11.69 -16.27 11.61
C SER A 15 10.73 -15.13 11.26
N SER A 16 11.27 -13.94 11.10
CA SER A 16 10.52 -12.79 10.62
C SER A 16 10.06 -13.04 9.17
N VAL A 17 9.01 -12.35 8.71
CA VAL A 17 8.60 -12.44 7.29
C VAL A 17 9.73 -12.02 6.35
N SER A 18 10.57 -11.07 6.78
CA SER A 18 11.76 -10.61 6.06
C SER A 18 12.78 -11.74 5.87
N ASP A 19 12.94 -12.61 6.86
CA ASP A 19 13.82 -13.79 6.75
C ASP A 19 13.24 -14.79 5.74
N VAL A 20 11.92 -14.96 5.74
CA VAL A 20 11.22 -15.81 4.75
C VAL A 20 11.41 -15.25 3.35
N PHE A 21 11.23 -13.94 3.16
CA PHE A 21 11.42 -13.28 1.86
C PHE A 21 12.85 -13.41 1.38
N THR A 22 13.83 -13.13 2.23
CA THR A 22 15.26 -13.23 1.89
C THR A 22 15.63 -14.66 1.48
N ARG A 23 15.20 -15.66 2.27
CA ARG A 23 15.42 -17.08 1.96
C ARG A 23 14.81 -17.50 0.62
N ASN A 24 13.64 -16.96 0.31
CA ASN A 24 12.94 -17.23 -0.95
C ASN A 24 13.44 -16.36 -2.13
N GLY A 25 14.55 -15.63 -1.97
CA GLY A 25 15.14 -14.81 -3.03
C GLY A 25 14.32 -13.58 -3.40
N LEU A 26 13.43 -13.13 -2.51
CA LEU A 26 12.60 -11.94 -2.70
C LEU A 26 13.35 -10.70 -2.22
N GLN A 27 13.38 -9.68 -3.06
CA GLN A 27 13.73 -8.32 -2.65
C GLN A 27 12.44 -7.59 -2.30
N PHE A 28 12.49 -6.77 -1.25
CA PHE A 28 11.30 -6.16 -0.70
C PHE A 28 11.55 -4.76 -0.13
N GLU A 29 10.48 -3.99 -0.07
CA GLU A 29 10.43 -2.68 0.56
C GLU A 29 9.11 -2.53 1.31
N LYS A 30 9.18 -2.17 2.60
CA LYS A 30 7.98 -1.83 3.37
C LYS A 30 7.50 -0.45 2.95
N ILE A 31 6.32 -0.39 2.35
CA ILE A 31 5.70 0.84 1.85
C ILE A 31 4.97 1.57 2.98
N GLY A 32 4.31 0.82 3.88
CA GLY A 32 3.56 1.43 4.97
C GLY A 32 2.74 0.42 5.75
N ARG A 33 1.83 0.94 6.57
CA ARG A 33 0.77 0.15 7.21
C ARG A 33 -0.42 0.07 6.28
N THR A 34 -1.19 -0.99 6.38
CA THR A 34 -2.36 -1.18 5.51
C THR A 34 -3.48 -1.89 6.23
N LYS A 35 -4.71 -1.49 5.90
CA LYS A 35 -5.93 -2.25 6.17
C LYS A 35 -6.49 -2.73 4.84
N LEU A 36 -6.65 -4.05 4.72
CA LEU A 36 -7.33 -4.69 3.59
C LEU A 36 -8.76 -5.02 4.01
N ILE A 37 -9.74 -4.45 3.31
CA ILE A 37 -11.16 -4.78 3.46
C ILE A 37 -11.59 -5.47 2.16
N ASP A 38 -11.62 -6.80 2.18
CA ASP A 38 -11.82 -7.60 0.96
C ASP A 38 -13.30 -7.58 0.55
N GLY A 39 -13.61 -6.78 -0.47
CA GLY A 39 -14.94 -6.69 -1.05
C GLY A 39 -15.45 -5.26 -1.19
N SER A 40 -15.71 -4.84 -2.44
CA SER A 40 -16.23 -3.50 -2.78
C SER A 40 -17.55 -3.12 -2.10
N ARG A 41 -18.32 -4.11 -1.61
CA ARG A 41 -19.59 -3.87 -0.88
C ARG A 41 -19.40 -3.27 0.51
N ALA A 42 -18.20 -3.30 1.08
CA ALA A 42 -17.91 -2.73 2.39
C ALA A 42 -17.66 -1.21 2.37
N CYS A 43 -17.51 -0.63 1.17
CA CYS A 43 -17.21 0.77 0.97
C CYS A 43 -18.33 1.47 0.21
N ASN A 44 -18.99 2.45 0.82
CA ASN A 44 -20.09 3.20 0.19
C ASN A 44 -19.77 4.69 0.16
N SER A 45 -19.95 5.35 -0.99
CA SER A 45 -19.87 6.81 -1.06
C SER A 45 -21.08 7.42 -0.35
N ARG A 46 -20.83 8.35 0.57
CA ARG A 46 -21.82 9.04 1.40
C ARG A 46 -21.54 10.54 1.38
N ARG A 47 -22.61 11.31 1.45
CA ARG A 47 -22.55 12.76 1.61
C ARG A 47 -22.75 13.08 3.09
N ILE A 48 -21.71 13.55 3.74
CA ILE A 48 -21.68 13.84 5.18
C ILE A 48 -21.95 15.33 5.37
N SER A 49 -23.12 15.68 5.90
CA SER A 49 -23.41 17.08 6.26
C SER A 49 -22.71 17.45 7.55
N LEU A 50 -21.92 18.53 7.52
CA LEU A 50 -21.27 19.06 8.73
C LEU A 50 -22.11 20.13 9.43
N LEU A 51 -23.29 20.43 8.89
CA LEU A 51 -24.23 21.39 9.47
C LEU A 51 -24.61 21.06 10.92
N PRO A 52 -24.88 19.80 11.33
CA PRO A 52 -25.17 19.50 12.73
C PRO A 52 -24.06 19.96 13.67
N TYR A 53 -22.79 19.78 13.29
CA TYR A 53 -21.67 20.27 14.08
C TYR A 53 -21.56 21.81 14.05
N VAL A 54 -21.70 22.42 12.88
CA VAL A 54 -21.73 23.89 12.75
C VAL A 54 -22.83 24.50 13.62
N ASP A 55 -24.01 23.89 13.65
CA ASP A 55 -25.13 24.33 14.46
C ASP A 55 -24.77 24.27 15.96
N THR A 56 -24.09 23.23 16.44
CA THR A 56 -23.60 23.18 17.83
C THR A 56 -22.60 24.29 18.18
N LEU A 57 -21.81 24.78 17.22
CA LEU A 57 -20.89 25.90 17.42
C LEU A 57 -21.59 27.26 17.41
N THR A 58 -22.81 27.31 16.87
CA THR A 58 -23.58 28.52 16.65
C THR A 58 -24.80 28.67 17.57
N LEU A 59 -25.23 27.59 18.23
CA LEU A 59 -26.28 27.58 19.25
C LEU A 59 -25.78 28.24 20.55
N ASN A 60 -25.93 29.56 20.62
CA ASN A 60 -25.73 30.34 21.85
C ASN A 60 -26.86 31.36 21.95
N GLU A 61 -27.69 31.26 23.00
CA GLU A 61 -28.92 32.07 23.17
C GLU A 61 -28.67 33.58 23.30
N GLU A 62 -27.42 34.01 23.44
CA GLU A 62 -27.02 35.41 23.66
C GLU A 62 -26.38 36.10 22.45
N ALA A 63 -26.17 35.41 21.32
CA ALA A 63 -25.49 35.97 20.16
C ALA A 63 -26.44 36.76 19.24
N ASP A 64 -25.98 37.91 18.74
CA ASP A 64 -26.70 38.71 17.74
C ASP A 64 -26.78 37.96 16.39
N GLU A 65 -27.88 38.15 15.64
CA GLU A 65 -28.11 37.54 14.33
C GLU A 65 -27.00 37.89 13.33
N VAL A 66 -26.41 39.08 13.45
CA VAL A 66 -25.28 39.51 12.63
C VAL A 66 -24.00 38.72 12.97
N ASP A 67 -23.71 38.53 14.25
CA ASP A 67 -22.55 37.73 14.72
C ASP A 67 -22.72 36.25 14.31
N PHE A 68 -23.97 35.79 14.36
CA PHE A 68 -24.60 34.74 13.55
C PHE A 68 -23.91 34.49 12.21
N LEU A 69 -24.26 35.39 11.30
CA LEU A 69 -23.91 35.33 9.89
C LEU A 69 -22.40 35.42 9.67
N ILE A 70 -21.69 36.25 10.47
CA ILE A 70 -20.23 36.37 10.40
C ILE A 70 -19.57 35.03 10.78
N LEU A 71 -20.03 34.37 11.85
CA LEU A 71 -19.49 33.08 12.26
C LEU A 71 -19.72 32.02 11.17
N LYS A 72 -20.96 31.88 10.68
CA LYS A 72 -21.28 30.91 9.62
C LYS A 72 -20.44 31.12 8.36
N ALA A 73 -20.28 32.37 7.91
CA ALA A 73 -19.46 32.71 6.76
C ALA A 73 -17.97 32.34 6.98
N ARG A 74 -17.43 32.57 8.18
CA ARG A 74 -16.04 32.19 8.51
C ARG A 74 -15.83 30.68 8.63
N LEU A 75 -16.82 29.94 9.12
CA LEU A 75 -16.78 28.47 9.16
C LEU A 75 -16.81 27.89 7.74
N GLN A 76 -17.66 28.42 6.87
CA GLN A 76 -17.73 28.03 5.47
C GLN A 76 -16.41 28.31 4.72
N GLN A 77 -15.81 29.49 4.91
CA GLN A 77 -14.49 29.78 4.36
C GLN A 77 -13.42 28.80 4.89
N THR A 78 -13.45 28.52 6.20
CA THR A 78 -12.51 27.57 6.81
C THR A 78 -12.67 26.15 6.25
N PHE A 79 -13.90 25.73 5.95
CA PHE A 79 -14.16 24.47 5.28
C PHE A 79 -13.53 24.44 3.88
N SER A 80 -13.78 25.48 3.07
CA SER A 80 -13.17 25.62 1.74
C SER A 80 -11.64 25.58 1.78
N ASP A 81 -11.02 26.41 2.63
CA ASP A 81 -9.55 26.50 2.76
C ASP A 81 -8.94 25.16 3.17
N THR A 82 -9.63 24.44 4.05
CA THR A 82 -9.18 23.12 4.52
C THR A 82 -9.29 22.10 3.40
N CYS A 83 -10.41 22.05 2.66
CA CYS A 83 -10.56 21.17 1.50
C CYS A 83 -9.49 21.41 0.42
N GLN A 84 -9.14 22.68 0.17
CA GLN A 84 -8.05 23.04 -0.75
C GLN A 84 -6.69 22.54 -0.25
N THR A 85 -6.43 22.65 1.06
CA THR A 85 -5.17 22.18 1.67
C THR A 85 -4.96 20.67 1.47
N PHE A 86 -6.05 19.89 1.42
CA PHE A 86 -6.02 18.45 1.18
C PHE A 86 -6.21 18.07 -0.30
N ASN A 87 -6.17 19.04 -1.23
CA ASN A 87 -6.36 18.85 -2.67
C ASN A 87 -7.67 18.13 -3.05
N LEU A 88 -8.74 18.35 -2.28
CA LEU A 88 -10.06 17.77 -2.59
C LEU A 88 -10.74 18.55 -3.71
N THR A 89 -11.49 17.85 -4.56
CA THR A 89 -12.30 18.50 -5.61
C THR A 89 -13.36 19.37 -4.94
N ILE A 90 -13.55 20.60 -5.41
CA ILE A 90 -14.52 21.54 -4.86
C ILE A 90 -15.65 21.73 -5.85
N ASP A 91 -16.86 21.39 -5.42
CA ASP A 91 -18.08 21.73 -6.15
C ASP A 91 -18.48 23.16 -5.80
N ASN A 92 -18.24 24.07 -6.75
CA ASN A 92 -18.48 25.51 -6.63
C ASN A 92 -19.89 25.93 -7.09
N SER A 93 -20.84 25.00 -7.13
CA SER A 93 -22.16 25.23 -7.75
C SER A 93 -22.93 26.46 -7.26
N THR A 94 -22.59 27.06 -6.11
CA THR A 94 -22.98 28.44 -5.77
C THR A 94 -22.05 29.05 -4.72
N LEU A 95 -20.97 29.70 -5.13
CA LEU A 95 -20.19 30.59 -4.24
C LEU A 95 -20.65 32.04 -4.44
N ALA A 96 -21.73 32.45 -3.76
CA ALA A 96 -21.99 33.86 -3.52
C ALA A 96 -21.23 34.28 -2.25
N TYR A 97 -19.92 34.46 -2.40
CA TYR A 97 -19.08 34.91 -1.29
C TYR A 97 -19.32 36.41 -1.07
N GLU A 98 -20.19 36.76 -0.12
CA GLU A 98 -20.29 38.15 0.34
C GLU A 98 -19.06 38.48 1.21
N SER A 99 -17.99 38.96 0.56
CA SER A 99 -16.77 39.45 1.20
C SER A 99 -17.04 40.53 2.26
N SER A 100 -18.19 41.22 2.18
CA SER A 100 -18.73 42.15 3.18
C SER A 100 -19.05 41.48 4.53
N VAL A 101 -19.53 40.24 4.54
CA VAL A 101 -19.91 39.52 5.78
C VAL A 101 -18.67 38.99 6.50
N THR A 102 -17.70 38.46 5.75
CA THR A 102 -16.45 37.90 6.34
C THR A 102 -15.52 38.96 6.93
N SER A 103 -15.58 40.19 6.41
CA SER A 103 -14.85 41.36 6.92
C SER A 103 -15.56 42.07 8.08
N GLY A 104 -16.80 41.66 8.41
CA GLY A 104 -17.56 42.16 9.55
C GLY A 104 -16.81 41.99 10.87
N ARG A 105 -16.95 42.99 11.75
CA ARG A 105 -16.43 42.94 13.12
C ARG A 105 -17.55 42.52 14.07
N PRO A 106 -17.29 41.57 14.98
CA PRO A 106 -18.26 41.18 15.99
C PRO A 106 -18.70 42.36 16.84
N SER A 107 -19.96 42.36 17.26
CA SER A 107 -20.58 43.47 17.98
C SER A 107 -19.93 43.73 19.35
N ARG A 108 -19.41 42.67 20.02
CA ARG A 108 -18.74 42.77 21.33
C ARG A 108 -17.43 42.00 21.40
N TYR A 109 -16.62 42.34 22.40
CA TYR A 109 -15.31 41.71 22.64
C TYR A 109 -15.43 40.20 22.93
N LEU A 110 -16.34 39.78 23.81
CA LEU A 110 -16.54 38.36 24.11
C LEU A 110 -17.00 37.58 22.87
N ASP A 111 -17.83 38.20 22.02
CA ASP A 111 -18.29 37.60 20.77
C ASP A 111 -17.15 37.45 19.76
N ARG A 112 -16.19 38.38 19.75
CA ARG A 112 -14.94 38.23 18.98
C ARG A 112 -14.09 37.05 19.44
N PHE A 113 -13.87 36.90 20.74
CA PHE A 113 -13.09 35.76 21.26
C PHE A 113 -13.78 34.43 20.97
N ARG A 114 -15.10 34.36 21.18
CA ARG A 114 -15.91 33.18 20.86
C ARG A 114 -15.86 32.84 19.38
N LEU A 115 -15.99 33.86 18.51
CA LEU A 115 -15.92 33.67 17.07
C LEU A 115 -14.53 33.16 16.63
N GLU A 116 -13.44 33.76 17.10
CA GLU A 116 -12.09 33.30 16.78
C GLU A 116 -11.83 31.88 17.30
N TRP A 117 -12.32 31.58 18.51
CA TRP A 117 -12.23 30.26 19.12
C TRP A 117 -12.98 29.20 18.32
N ASN A 118 -14.25 29.44 17.97
CA ASN A 118 -15.09 28.48 17.24
C ASN A 118 -14.52 28.19 15.84
N VAL A 119 -14.06 29.23 15.14
CA VAL A 119 -13.39 29.06 13.83
C VAL A 119 -12.12 28.23 13.96
N ARG A 120 -11.30 28.48 14.99
CA ARG A 120 -10.07 27.72 15.23
C ARG A 120 -10.34 26.27 15.62
N LYS A 121 -11.33 26.04 16.48
CA LYS A 121 -11.78 24.70 16.90
C LYS A 121 -12.26 23.91 15.67
N TYR A 122 -13.16 24.49 14.88
CA TYR A 122 -13.68 23.88 13.66
C TYR A 122 -12.57 23.52 12.67
N ARG A 123 -11.59 24.41 12.45
CA ARG A 123 -10.42 24.13 11.60
C ARG A 123 -9.62 22.93 12.11
N LEU A 124 -9.35 22.88 13.41
CA LEU A 124 -8.57 21.80 14.02
C LEU A 124 -9.29 20.46 13.88
N ASP A 125 -10.59 20.44 14.15
CA ASP A 125 -11.41 19.24 14.06
C ASP A 125 -11.50 18.76 12.59
N LEU A 126 -11.76 19.65 11.63
CA LEU A 126 -11.73 19.30 10.19
C LEU A 126 -10.38 18.74 9.74
N THR A 127 -9.29 19.40 10.15
CA THR A 127 -7.94 18.92 9.82
C THR A 127 -7.73 17.53 10.40
N THR A 128 -8.17 17.29 11.63
CA THR A 128 -8.08 15.99 12.30
C THR A 128 -8.90 14.92 11.59
N LEU A 129 -10.13 15.24 11.16
CA LEU A 129 -11.00 14.37 10.38
C LEU A 129 -10.31 13.90 9.10
N LEU A 130 -9.74 14.83 8.33
CA LEU A 130 -9.12 14.53 7.04
C LEU A 130 -7.76 13.86 7.19
N THR A 131 -6.91 14.31 8.12
CA THR A 131 -5.59 13.71 8.37
C THR A 131 -5.68 12.27 8.88
N HIS A 132 -6.63 11.98 9.77
CA HIS A 132 -6.77 10.63 10.35
C HIS A 132 -7.81 9.79 9.63
N SER A 133 -8.62 10.40 8.75
CA SER A 133 -9.66 9.72 7.97
C SER A 133 -10.61 8.92 8.85
N LYS A 134 -11.00 9.50 9.98
CA LYS A 134 -11.86 8.89 11.00
C LYS A 134 -12.77 9.93 11.65
N PHE A 135 -14.00 9.52 11.93
CA PHE A 135 -14.91 10.29 12.76
C PHE A 135 -14.34 10.40 14.18
N HIS A 136 -14.41 11.59 14.74
CA HIS A 136 -14.17 11.86 16.15
C HIS A 136 -15.38 12.56 16.73
N ALA A 137 -15.48 12.63 18.06
CA ALA A 137 -16.68 13.03 18.78
C ALA A 137 -17.44 14.26 18.22
N PRO A 138 -16.80 15.38 17.82
CA PRO A 138 -17.48 16.52 17.21
C PRO A 138 -18.33 16.20 15.98
N PHE A 139 -17.98 15.15 15.23
CA PHE A 139 -18.64 14.76 13.99
C PHE A 139 -19.57 13.55 14.15
N TYR A 140 -19.75 13.00 15.35
CA TYR A 140 -20.75 11.93 15.57
C TYR A 140 -22.17 12.36 15.18
N PRO A 141 -22.61 13.62 15.42
CA PRO A 141 -23.91 14.09 14.95
C PRO A 141 -24.07 14.14 13.42
N ALA A 142 -22.98 13.98 12.66
CA ALA A 142 -23.03 13.90 11.20
C ALA A 142 -23.21 12.46 10.69
N ILE A 143 -23.24 11.47 11.58
CA ILE A 143 -23.53 10.07 11.26
C ILE A 143 -25.06 9.91 11.23
N GLU A 144 -25.61 9.63 10.06
CA GLU A 144 -27.05 9.44 9.88
C GLU A 144 -27.48 8.06 10.43
N GLU A 145 -28.68 8.00 11.01
CA GLU A 145 -29.21 6.77 11.62
C GLU A 145 -29.37 5.62 10.61
N ASP A 146 -29.61 5.92 9.33
CA ASP A 146 -29.72 4.91 8.26
C ASP A 146 -28.37 4.27 7.89
N TRP A 147 -27.25 4.81 8.38
CA TRP A 147 -25.93 4.20 8.23
C TRP A 147 -25.64 3.20 9.34
N LEU A 148 -26.39 3.27 10.44
CA LEU A 148 -26.28 2.42 11.61
C LEU A 148 -27.21 1.21 11.45
N ASN A 149 -26.79 0.06 12.00
CA ASN A 149 -27.69 -1.08 12.20
C ASN A 149 -28.14 -1.11 13.66
N GLU A 150 -29.20 -1.86 13.99
CA GLU A 150 -29.79 -1.93 15.35
C GLU A 150 -28.79 -2.26 16.48
N GLU A 151 -27.64 -2.84 16.13
CA GLU A 151 -26.59 -3.27 17.08
C GLU A 151 -25.40 -2.31 17.19
N ILE A 152 -25.28 -1.29 16.33
CA ILE A 152 -24.09 -0.44 16.22
C ILE A 152 -24.47 1.01 16.51
N ASP A 153 -23.84 1.62 17.53
CA ASP A 153 -24.00 3.04 17.81
C ASP A 153 -23.03 3.93 17.00
N SER A 154 -23.17 5.25 17.12
CA SER A 154 -22.32 6.21 16.41
C SER A 154 -20.84 6.13 16.79
N GLU A 155 -20.52 5.74 18.03
CA GLU A 155 -19.14 5.64 18.51
C GLU A 155 -18.47 4.40 17.92
N GLU A 156 -19.14 3.26 17.97
CA GLU A 156 -18.68 2.01 17.36
C GLU A 156 -18.54 2.15 15.83
N PHE A 157 -19.51 2.82 15.20
CA PHE A 157 -19.43 3.18 13.78
C PHE A 157 -18.19 4.02 13.47
N ALA A 158 -17.95 5.07 14.25
CA ALA A 158 -16.83 5.98 14.08
C ALA A 158 -15.47 5.29 14.22
N VAL A 159 -15.34 4.33 15.14
CA VAL A 159 -14.10 3.58 15.38
C VAL A 159 -13.82 2.58 14.24
N SER A 160 -14.87 1.94 13.74
CA SER A 160 -14.80 0.83 12.77
C SER A 160 -14.77 1.28 11.30
N THR A 161 -15.06 2.55 11.04
CA THR A 161 -15.14 3.14 9.70
C THR A 161 -13.91 3.97 9.35
N ILE A 162 -13.39 3.77 8.15
CA ILE A 162 -12.40 4.66 7.53
C ILE A 162 -13.13 5.57 6.53
N ILE A 163 -12.79 6.85 6.59
CA ILE A 163 -13.35 7.89 5.71
C ILE A 163 -12.32 8.22 4.64
N VAL A 164 -12.61 7.92 3.38
CA VAL A 164 -11.80 8.40 2.26
C VAL A 164 -12.48 9.64 1.67
N PRO A 165 -11.97 10.86 1.91
CA PRO A 165 -12.57 12.08 1.36
C PRO A 165 -12.41 12.13 -0.17
N GLU A 166 -13.48 12.45 -0.89
CA GLU A 166 -13.49 12.50 -2.36
C GLU A 166 -13.64 13.94 -2.88
N ARG A 167 -14.63 14.68 -2.35
CA ARG A 167 -14.91 16.07 -2.75
C ARG A 167 -15.62 16.85 -1.64
N CYS A 168 -15.55 18.17 -1.72
CA CYS A 168 -16.24 19.09 -0.82
C CYS A 168 -17.33 19.87 -1.56
N GLU A 169 -18.50 19.97 -0.94
CA GLU A 169 -19.63 20.80 -1.36
C GLU A 169 -19.68 22.01 -0.42
N VAL A 170 -18.98 23.09 -0.78
CA VAL A 170 -18.72 24.22 0.11
C VAL A 170 -19.98 25.00 0.45
N ALA A 171 -20.92 25.12 -0.49
CA ALA A 171 -22.19 25.82 -0.27
C ALA A 171 -23.01 25.18 0.87
N GLU A 172 -22.97 23.86 0.96
CA GLU A 172 -23.80 23.06 1.87
C GLU A 172 -23.00 22.56 3.09
N MET A 173 -21.71 22.93 3.18
CA MET A 173 -20.76 22.44 4.18
C MET A 173 -20.82 20.91 4.32
N ALA A 174 -20.77 20.22 3.18
CA ALA A 174 -20.84 18.78 3.12
C ALA A 174 -19.57 18.18 2.51
N LEU A 175 -19.13 17.07 3.11
CA LEU A 175 -18.02 16.26 2.64
C LEU A 175 -18.59 15.01 1.97
N VAL A 176 -18.28 14.80 0.69
CA VAL A 176 -18.56 13.53 0.02
C VAL A 176 -17.34 12.65 0.20
N ALA A 177 -17.56 11.48 0.81
CA ALA A 177 -16.51 10.56 1.18
C ALA A 177 -16.96 9.12 1.01
N ARG A 178 -16.02 8.24 0.70
CA ARG A 178 -16.22 6.81 0.75
C ARG A 178 -16.04 6.31 2.18
N LEU A 179 -17.10 5.77 2.74
CA LEU A 179 -17.09 5.16 4.07
C LEU A 179 -16.85 3.67 3.92
N CYS A 180 -15.71 3.21 4.43
CA CYS A 180 -15.31 1.82 4.42
C CYS A 180 -15.35 1.27 5.85
N ALA A 181 -16.42 0.56 6.16
CA ALA A 181 -16.66 0.03 7.50
C ALA A 181 -16.36 -1.46 7.57
N ASP A 182 -15.85 -1.89 8.73
CA ASP A 182 -15.46 -3.28 9.00
C ASP A 182 -16.25 -3.88 10.17
N PHE A 183 -17.57 -3.85 10.08
CA PHE A 183 -18.46 -4.36 11.14
C PHE A 183 -18.39 -5.87 11.34
N GLN A 184 -17.87 -6.61 10.35
CA GLN A 184 -17.76 -8.07 10.39
C GLN A 184 -16.35 -8.54 10.79
N GLU A 185 -15.47 -7.62 11.24
CA GLU A 185 -14.06 -7.87 11.58
C GLU A 185 -13.29 -8.67 10.51
N THR A 186 -13.70 -8.50 9.25
CA THR A 186 -13.10 -9.20 8.12
C THR A 186 -11.79 -8.56 7.69
N ALA A 187 -11.56 -7.29 8.07
CA ALA A 187 -10.39 -6.60 7.62
C ALA A 187 -9.10 -7.16 8.22
N LYS A 188 -8.05 -7.06 7.42
CA LYS A 188 -6.70 -7.48 7.78
C LYS A 188 -5.83 -6.25 7.91
N ASN A 189 -5.29 -6.05 9.11
CA ASN A 189 -4.36 -4.95 9.40
C ASN A 189 -2.94 -5.50 9.45
N GLY A 190 -2.02 -4.84 8.78
CA GLY A 190 -0.64 -5.30 8.68
C GLY A 190 0.28 -4.31 8.00
N ASP A 191 1.43 -4.81 7.59
CA ASP A 191 2.44 -4.04 6.86
C ASP A 191 2.38 -4.38 5.37
N LEU A 192 2.32 -3.36 4.51
CA LEU A 192 2.33 -3.52 3.07
C LEU A 192 3.77 -3.48 2.55
N TYR A 193 4.12 -4.50 1.78
CA TYR A 193 5.41 -4.64 1.14
C TYR A 193 5.25 -4.65 -0.38
N ALA A 194 6.11 -3.91 -1.07
CA ALA A 194 6.39 -4.16 -2.46
C ALA A 194 7.46 -5.23 -2.55
N ILE A 195 7.25 -6.27 -3.35
CA ILE A 195 8.14 -7.42 -3.44
C ILE A 195 8.42 -7.80 -4.90
N VAL A 196 9.55 -8.44 -5.12
CA VAL A 196 9.88 -9.04 -6.41
C VAL A 196 10.92 -10.15 -6.23
N HIS A 197 10.89 -11.19 -7.06
CA HIS A 197 11.91 -12.23 -7.04
C HIS A 197 13.16 -11.80 -7.83
N ALA A 198 14.34 -11.99 -7.25
CA ALA A 198 15.62 -11.61 -7.86
C ALA A 198 15.95 -12.40 -9.12
N GLY A 199 15.61 -13.69 -9.13
CA GLY A 199 15.96 -14.60 -10.21
C GLY A 199 17.43 -14.99 -10.17
N GLU A 200 17.82 -15.85 -11.11
CA GLU A 200 19.16 -16.42 -11.18
C GLU A 200 19.62 -16.53 -12.64
N MET A 201 20.90 -16.25 -12.87
CA MET A 201 21.57 -16.52 -14.13
C MET A 201 22.09 -17.96 -14.13
N VAL A 202 21.45 -18.85 -14.89
CA VAL A 202 21.90 -20.23 -15.08
C VAL A 202 22.97 -20.25 -16.17
N GLU A 203 24.21 -19.93 -15.80
CA GLU A 203 25.34 -19.68 -16.72
C GLU A 203 25.55 -20.80 -17.75
N ASN A 204 25.49 -22.07 -17.31
CA ASN A 204 25.71 -23.23 -18.17
C ASN A 204 24.71 -23.31 -19.32
N SER A 205 23.48 -22.85 -19.10
CA SER A 205 22.41 -22.87 -20.09
C SER A 205 22.17 -21.50 -20.71
N LYS A 206 22.90 -20.44 -20.32
CA LYS A 206 22.69 -19.06 -20.79
C LYS A 206 21.22 -18.65 -20.73
N VAL A 207 20.61 -18.88 -19.57
CA VAL A 207 19.20 -18.57 -19.29
C VAL A 207 19.08 -17.85 -17.97
N PHE A 208 18.20 -16.85 -17.91
CA PHE A 208 17.78 -16.19 -16.68
C PHE A 208 16.44 -16.76 -16.24
N VAL A 209 16.35 -17.21 -14.98
CA VAL A 209 15.15 -17.85 -14.42
C VAL A 209 14.66 -17.06 -13.22
N TYR A 210 13.35 -16.87 -13.08
CA TYR A 210 12.75 -16.18 -11.94
C TYR A 210 11.34 -16.72 -11.63
N TYR A 211 10.87 -16.51 -10.40
CA TYR A 211 9.46 -16.72 -10.06
C TYR A 211 8.64 -15.47 -10.37
N GLU A 212 7.45 -15.67 -10.93
CA GLU A 212 6.43 -14.64 -10.97
C GLU A 212 5.71 -14.59 -9.63
N VAL A 213 5.82 -13.43 -8.97
CA VAL A 213 5.25 -13.17 -7.65
C VAL A 213 4.37 -11.93 -7.72
N PRO A 214 3.34 -11.80 -6.85
CA PRO A 214 2.57 -10.56 -6.77
C PRO A 214 3.48 -9.38 -6.44
N GLU A 215 3.21 -8.22 -7.03
CA GLU A 215 4.03 -7.02 -6.82
C GLU A 215 3.89 -6.46 -5.39
N TYR A 216 2.73 -6.65 -4.76
CA TYR A 216 2.42 -6.15 -3.43
C TYR A 216 1.78 -7.22 -2.55
N VAL A 217 2.22 -7.28 -1.30
CA VAL A 217 1.67 -8.19 -0.29
C VAL A 217 1.43 -7.48 1.04
N LEU A 218 0.29 -7.76 1.65
CA LEU A 218 -0.01 -7.42 3.04
C LEU A 218 0.51 -8.53 3.95
N VAL A 219 1.41 -8.17 4.86
CA VAL A 219 1.89 -9.11 5.89
C VAL A 219 1.09 -8.93 7.17
N VAL A 220 0.45 -10.02 7.62
CA VAL A 220 -0.24 -10.11 8.90
C VAL A 220 0.35 -11.26 9.70
N GLY A 221 1.22 -10.94 10.67
CA GLY A 221 1.94 -11.95 11.42
C GLY A 221 2.90 -12.73 10.52
N LYS A 222 2.57 -13.99 10.21
CA LYS A 222 3.36 -14.87 9.33
C LYS A 222 2.76 -15.03 7.93
N ASP A 223 1.55 -14.53 7.71
CA ASP A 223 0.85 -14.68 6.45
C ASP A 223 1.19 -13.51 5.53
N ALA A 224 1.40 -13.79 4.25
CA ALA A 224 1.58 -12.79 3.20
C ALA A 224 0.42 -12.90 2.21
N ILE A 225 -0.45 -11.89 2.18
CA ILE A 225 -1.67 -11.86 1.38
C ILE A 225 -1.43 -10.98 0.16
N PRO A 226 -1.56 -11.48 -1.08
CA PRO A 226 -1.44 -10.65 -2.29
C PRO A 226 -2.50 -9.55 -2.34
N VAL A 227 -2.08 -8.32 -2.64
CA VAL A 227 -2.96 -7.14 -2.69
C VAL A 227 -2.89 -6.47 -4.05
N GLU A 228 -4.04 -6.05 -4.59
CA GLU A 228 -4.09 -5.25 -5.81
C GLU A 228 -3.82 -3.79 -5.46
N PHE A 229 -2.63 -3.29 -5.80
CA PHE A 229 -2.22 -1.93 -5.41
C PHE A 229 -3.08 -0.85 -6.07
N GLY A 230 -3.65 -1.12 -7.25
CA GLY A 230 -4.63 -0.21 -7.87
C GLY A 230 -5.89 0.01 -7.02
N SER A 231 -6.19 -0.89 -6.07
CA SER A 231 -7.29 -0.76 -5.12
C SER A 231 -6.92 -0.05 -3.81
N CYS A 232 -5.65 0.34 -3.65
CA CYS A 232 -5.11 0.94 -2.44
C CYS A 232 -5.12 2.47 -2.50
N GLU A 233 -5.74 3.09 -1.52
CA GLU A 233 -5.75 4.55 -1.35
C GLU A 233 -4.89 4.95 -0.16
N ALA A 234 -4.02 5.95 -0.36
CA ALA A 234 -3.20 6.50 0.72
C ALA A 234 -4.06 7.40 1.61
N VAL A 235 -4.23 7.00 2.86
CA VAL A 235 -5.10 7.68 3.82
C VAL A 235 -4.35 8.79 4.56
N ASN A 236 -3.08 8.56 4.92
CA ASN A 236 -2.25 9.56 5.60
C ASN A 236 -0.75 9.44 5.24
N GLY A 237 -0.44 9.17 3.97
CA GLY A 237 0.92 9.05 3.42
C GLY A 237 1.69 7.79 3.85
N SER A 238 1.38 7.19 5.01
CA SER A 238 2.03 5.98 5.52
C SER A 238 1.05 4.85 5.88
N PHE A 239 -0.25 5.13 5.86
CA PHE A 239 -1.33 4.16 5.97
C PHE A 239 -2.09 4.08 4.64
N PHE A 240 -2.34 2.86 4.18
CA PHE A 240 -3.10 2.58 2.97
C PHE A 240 -4.37 1.79 3.31
N LEU A 241 -5.46 2.10 2.61
CA LEU A 241 -6.68 1.32 2.63
C LEU A 241 -6.80 0.60 1.29
N CYS A 242 -6.74 -0.73 1.31
CA CYS A 242 -6.90 -1.55 0.10
C CYS A 242 -8.23 -2.29 0.14
N THR A 243 -8.87 -2.44 -1.02
CA THR A 243 -10.23 -3.01 -1.11
C THR A 243 -10.29 -4.32 -1.89
N GLU A 244 -9.19 -4.72 -2.53
CA GLU A 244 -9.12 -5.94 -3.33
C GLU A 244 -7.85 -6.74 -3.07
N ARG A 245 -8.02 -8.07 -3.00
CA ARG A 245 -6.90 -9.01 -3.09
C ARG A 245 -6.47 -9.18 -4.53
N ALA A 246 -5.15 -9.25 -4.75
CA ALA A 246 -4.63 -9.61 -6.06
C ALA A 246 -5.02 -11.07 -6.39
N ARG A 247 -5.38 -11.32 -7.65
CA ARG A 247 -5.70 -12.66 -8.14
C ARG A 247 -4.42 -13.44 -8.41
N SER A 248 -3.75 -13.87 -7.35
CA SER A 248 -2.56 -14.70 -7.43
C SER A 248 -2.70 -15.93 -6.55
N SER A 249 -2.39 -17.10 -7.10
CA SER A 249 -2.25 -18.34 -6.33
C SER A 249 -0.85 -18.52 -5.76
N CYS A 250 0.10 -17.65 -6.11
CA CYS A 250 1.49 -17.72 -5.64
C CYS A 250 1.55 -17.45 -4.13
N ASP A 251 1.99 -18.46 -3.38
CA ASP A 251 2.33 -18.34 -1.98
C ASP A 251 3.80 -17.95 -1.87
N VAL A 252 4.06 -16.67 -1.62
CA VAL A 252 5.42 -16.11 -1.51
C VAL A 252 6.17 -16.58 -0.27
N THR A 253 5.49 -17.22 0.69
CA THR A 253 6.14 -17.77 1.89
C THR A 253 6.77 -19.14 1.61
N THR A 254 6.27 -19.88 0.62
CA THR A 254 6.76 -21.23 0.25
C THR A 254 7.29 -21.33 -1.18
N MET A 255 6.96 -20.36 -2.04
CA MET A 255 7.21 -20.33 -3.48
C MET A 255 6.60 -21.50 -4.27
N ALA A 256 5.83 -22.39 -3.63
CA ALA A 256 5.45 -23.68 -4.20
C ALA A 256 4.45 -23.58 -5.36
N SER A 257 3.58 -22.58 -5.32
CA SER A 257 2.51 -22.32 -6.30
C SER A 257 2.83 -21.14 -7.22
N CYS A 258 4.04 -20.59 -7.15
CA CYS A 258 4.48 -19.48 -7.96
C CYS A 258 4.96 -19.99 -9.32
N GLU A 259 4.58 -19.28 -10.39
CA GLU A 259 4.97 -19.65 -11.74
C GLU A 259 6.44 -19.35 -11.95
N ILE A 260 7.15 -20.21 -12.70
CA ILE A 260 8.57 -20.02 -13.01
C ILE A 260 8.66 -19.58 -14.46
N TYR A 261 9.41 -18.52 -14.73
CA TYR A 261 9.69 -18.06 -16.08
C TYR A 261 11.17 -18.09 -16.37
N ALA A 262 11.50 -18.38 -17.63
CA ALA A 262 12.87 -18.40 -18.12
C ALA A 262 13.01 -17.55 -19.39
N ARG A 263 14.13 -16.85 -19.52
CA ARG A 263 14.49 -16.06 -20.70
C ARG A 263 15.88 -16.44 -21.19
N SER A 264 16.03 -16.56 -22.50
CA SER A 264 17.35 -16.69 -23.12
C SER A 264 18.18 -15.46 -22.81
N THR A 265 19.46 -15.64 -22.46
CA THR A 265 20.41 -14.55 -22.21
C THR A 265 21.45 -14.48 -23.34
N PRO A 266 21.08 -13.97 -24.54
CA PRO A 266 22.05 -13.76 -25.61
C PRO A 266 23.09 -12.71 -25.22
N ALA A 267 24.10 -12.47 -26.07
CA ALA A 267 25.04 -11.37 -25.85
C ALA A 267 24.26 -10.05 -25.74
N ASN A 268 24.46 -9.31 -24.64
CA ASN A 268 23.76 -8.06 -24.28
C ASN A 268 22.35 -8.26 -23.69
N PHE A 269 22.18 -9.27 -22.86
CA PHE A 269 20.95 -9.47 -22.09
C PHE A 269 20.84 -8.43 -20.98
N SER A 270 19.66 -7.81 -20.86
CA SER A 270 19.26 -7.06 -19.68
C SER A 270 17.79 -7.32 -19.36
N PHE A 271 17.46 -7.34 -18.08
CA PHE A 271 16.12 -7.50 -17.55
C PHE A 271 16.01 -6.69 -16.28
N SER A 272 14.89 -6.02 -16.08
CA SER A 272 14.65 -5.26 -14.85
C SER A 272 13.21 -5.37 -14.38
N ARG A 273 13.03 -5.30 -13.05
CA ARG A 273 11.72 -5.22 -12.39
C ARG A 273 11.81 -4.27 -11.21
N ARG A 274 10.77 -3.46 -11.03
CA ARG A 274 10.67 -2.52 -9.91
C ARG A 274 10.03 -3.18 -8.70
N PHE A 275 10.41 -2.72 -7.51
CA PHE A 275 9.78 -3.02 -6.23
C PHE A 275 9.90 -1.79 -5.34
N GLY A 276 8.78 -1.11 -5.08
CA GLY A 276 8.79 0.16 -4.37
C GLY A 276 9.68 1.19 -5.07
N SER A 277 10.64 1.75 -4.33
CA SER A 277 11.68 2.66 -4.84
C SER A 277 12.89 1.95 -5.45
N GLY A 278 12.98 0.63 -5.31
CA GLY A 278 14.07 -0.19 -5.84
C GLY A 278 13.79 -0.81 -7.20
N THR A 279 14.86 -1.23 -7.87
CA THR A 279 14.81 -2.02 -9.10
C THR A 279 15.78 -3.18 -8.99
N ILE A 280 15.34 -4.38 -9.34
CA ILE A 280 16.23 -5.51 -9.63
C ILE A 280 16.64 -5.42 -11.08
N VAL A 281 17.92 -5.65 -11.32
CA VAL A 281 18.50 -5.73 -12.65
C VAL A 281 19.26 -7.05 -12.78
N ALA A 282 18.99 -7.77 -13.87
CA ALA A 282 19.75 -8.94 -14.30
C ALA A 282 20.38 -8.65 -15.67
N THR A 283 21.70 -8.81 -15.80
CA THR A 283 22.44 -8.46 -17.01
C THR A 283 23.70 -9.32 -17.17
N ASN A 284 24.15 -9.51 -18.41
CA ASN A 284 25.46 -10.09 -18.72
C ASN A 284 26.46 -9.05 -19.25
N LEU A 285 26.10 -7.77 -19.21
CA LEU A 285 26.98 -6.66 -19.57
C LEU A 285 27.85 -6.27 -18.36
N PRO A 286 29.13 -5.90 -18.58
CA PRO A 286 30.01 -5.39 -17.52
C PRO A 286 29.62 -3.97 -17.07
N GLU A 287 28.93 -3.22 -17.92
CA GLU A 287 28.50 -1.85 -17.69
C GLU A 287 27.12 -1.61 -18.33
N MET A 288 26.29 -0.77 -17.72
CA MET A 288 24.98 -0.43 -18.26
C MET A 288 24.49 0.94 -17.83
N TYR A 289 23.48 1.45 -18.56
CA TYR A 289 22.75 2.65 -18.19
C TYR A 289 21.39 2.26 -17.59
N VAL A 290 21.13 2.70 -16.35
CA VAL A 290 19.83 2.57 -15.69
C VAL A 290 19.38 3.96 -15.31
N ASP A 291 18.20 4.37 -15.81
CA ASP A 291 17.59 5.68 -15.54
C ASP A 291 18.57 6.86 -15.73
N GLY A 292 19.37 6.80 -16.81
CA GLY A 292 20.35 7.84 -17.18
C GLY A 292 21.69 7.77 -16.43
N SER A 293 21.83 6.89 -15.44
CA SER A 293 23.06 6.72 -14.66
C SER A 293 23.91 5.56 -15.20
N HIS A 294 25.23 5.78 -15.31
CA HIS A 294 26.19 4.73 -15.70
C HIS A 294 26.56 3.86 -14.49
N ILE A 295 26.40 2.55 -14.62
CA ILE A 295 26.61 1.58 -13.55
C ILE A 295 27.62 0.52 -13.99
N SER A 296 28.66 0.31 -13.18
CA SER A 296 29.55 -0.83 -13.30
C SER A 296 28.93 -2.05 -12.62
N VAL A 297 28.79 -3.14 -13.36
CA VAL A 297 28.05 -4.34 -12.94
C VAL A 297 29.01 -5.29 -12.22
N ASN A 298 28.90 -5.34 -10.90
CA ASN A 298 29.73 -6.20 -10.05
C ASN A 298 29.11 -7.59 -9.80
N SER A 299 27.83 -7.78 -10.14
CA SER A 299 27.09 -9.03 -10.01
C SER A 299 26.10 -9.16 -11.16
N PRO A 300 25.92 -10.34 -11.77
CA PRO A 300 24.96 -10.54 -12.86
C PRO A 300 23.52 -10.22 -12.48
N VAL A 301 23.18 -10.31 -11.20
CA VAL A 301 21.89 -9.88 -10.64
C VAL A 301 22.14 -8.96 -9.45
N PHE A 302 21.58 -7.76 -9.48
CA PHE A 302 21.80 -6.74 -8.45
C PHE A 302 20.56 -5.87 -8.26
N THR A 303 20.44 -5.29 -7.07
CA THR A 303 19.47 -4.24 -6.77
C THR A 303 20.08 -2.87 -7.02
N TYR A 304 19.26 -1.96 -7.50
CA TYR A 304 19.54 -0.56 -7.77
C TYR A 304 18.51 0.30 -7.04
N ARG A 305 18.98 1.33 -6.32
CA ARG A 305 18.12 2.31 -5.63
C ARG A 305 18.67 3.72 -5.82
N ILE A 306 17.78 4.64 -6.15
CA ILE A 306 18.04 6.08 -6.09
C ILE A 306 17.44 6.60 -4.78
N SER A 307 18.26 7.27 -3.99
CA SER A 307 17.83 7.93 -2.75
C SER A 307 18.13 9.43 -2.84
N GLN A 308 17.27 10.26 -2.25
CA GLN A 308 17.45 11.71 -2.24
C GLN A 308 17.83 12.17 -0.84
N HIS A 309 18.87 13.01 -0.75
CA HIS A 309 19.33 13.61 0.50
C HIS A 309 19.40 15.12 0.34
N ILE A 310 19.17 15.86 1.42
CA ILE A 310 19.37 17.30 1.44
C ILE A 310 20.78 17.55 1.94
N GLU A 311 21.63 18.05 1.06
CA GLU A 311 22.96 18.55 1.40
C GLU A 311 22.96 20.07 1.35
N LYS A 312 24.00 20.69 1.91
CA LYS A 312 24.22 22.12 1.76
C LYS A 312 25.24 22.36 0.67
N ASP A 313 24.95 23.27 -0.25
CA ASP A 313 25.89 23.68 -1.28
C ASP A 313 27.01 24.59 -0.73
N SER A 314 27.87 25.09 -1.61
CA SER A 314 28.96 26.01 -1.26
C SER A 314 28.48 27.37 -0.72
N ALA A 315 27.19 27.69 -0.87
CA ALA A 315 26.54 28.88 -0.33
C ALA A 315 25.70 28.58 0.93
N ASP A 316 25.83 27.38 1.51
CA ASP A 316 25.08 26.91 2.69
C ASP A 316 23.55 26.79 2.43
N LEU A 317 23.13 26.73 1.17
CA LEU A 317 21.73 26.55 0.77
C LEU A 317 21.38 25.06 0.67
N PRO A 318 20.17 24.65 1.10
CA PRO A 318 19.74 23.27 0.99
C PRO A 318 19.52 22.89 -0.48
N VAL A 319 20.22 21.86 -0.95
CA VAL A 319 20.10 21.28 -2.29
C VAL A 319 19.79 19.79 -2.15
N VAL A 320 18.84 19.31 -2.96
CA VAL A 320 18.52 17.89 -3.04
C VAL A 320 19.55 17.22 -3.96
N VAL A 321 20.26 16.22 -3.41
CA VAL A 321 21.27 15.43 -4.11
C VAL A 321 20.80 13.99 -4.19
N GLU A 322 20.98 13.38 -5.37
CA GLU A 322 20.62 11.99 -5.62
C GLU A 322 21.82 11.07 -5.41
N PHE A 323 21.62 10.04 -4.60
CA PHE A 323 22.59 9.01 -4.29
C PHE A 323 22.13 7.67 -4.83
N LEU A 324 22.96 7.13 -5.72
CA LEU A 324 22.78 5.83 -6.33
C LEU A 324 23.44 4.76 -5.45
N THR A 325 22.67 3.74 -5.09
CA THR A 325 23.18 2.58 -4.36
C THR A 325 22.93 1.31 -5.17
N THR A 326 23.94 0.45 -5.24
CA THR A 326 23.85 -0.89 -5.82
C THR A 326 24.31 -1.93 -4.83
N ALA A 327 23.66 -3.09 -4.85
CA ALA A 327 24.04 -4.22 -4.03
C ALA A 327 23.74 -5.53 -4.80
N PRO A 328 24.57 -6.58 -4.68
CA PRO A 328 24.23 -7.89 -5.22
C PRO A 328 22.88 -8.36 -4.68
N ALA A 329 22.06 -8.95 -5.54
CA ALA A 329 20.81 -9.54 -5.09
C ALA A 329 21.09 -10.84 -4.32
N VAL A 330 20.49 -10.98 -3.14
CA VAL A 330 20.65 -12.18 -2.32
C VAL A 330 19.69 -13.25 -2.82
N VAL A 331 20.24 -14.41 -3.21
CA VAL A 331 19.48 -15.60 -3.63
C VAL A 331 20.05 -16.79 -2.86
N GLU A 332 19.33 -17.26 -1.83
CA GLU A 332 19.79 -18.39 -1.00
C GLU A 332 19.51 -19.75 -1.66
N GLU A 333 18.42 -19.88 -2.43
CA GLU A 333 18.09 -21.11 -3.16
C GLU A 333 18.33 -20.97 -4.66
N SER A 334 19.08 -21.92 -5.23
CA SER A 334 19.28 -22.01 -6.68
C SER A 334 18.18 -22.81 -7.37
N PHE A 335 17.86 -22.42 -8.60
CA PHE A 335 16.91 -23.15 -9.43
C PHE A 335 17.46 -24.52 -9.83
N PRO A 336 16.59 -25.55 -9.93
CA PRO A 336 16.99 -26.83 -10.51
C PRO A 336 17.44 -26.66 -11.96
N LYS A 337 18.31 -27.55 -12.42
CA LYS A 337 18.75 -27.57 -13.83
C LYS A 337 17.58 -27.74 -14.79
N LEU A 338 17.68 -27.08 -15.95
CA LEU A 338 16.72 -27.24 -17.04
C LEU A 338 16.91 -28.60 -17.72
N THR A 339 15.81 -29.18 -18.18
CA THR A 339 15.86 -30.27 -19.18
C THR A 339 16.35 -29.74 -20.52
N ARG A 340 17.03 -30.57 -21.32
CA ARG A 340 17.52 -30.19 -22.66
C ARG A 340 16.40 -29.65 -23.54
N GLU A 341 15.23 -30.25 -23.48
CA GLU A 341 14.05 -29.80 -24.24
C GLU A 341 13.56 -28.42 -23.79
N ALA A 342 13.65 -28.11 -22.50
CA ALA A 342 13.30 -26.78 -21.98
C ALA A 342 14.34 -25.73 -22.38
N GLU A 343 15.62 -26.06 -22.34
CA GLU A 343 16.71 -25.18 -22.75
C GLU A 343 16.59 -24.79 -24.24
N GLU A 344 16.39 -25.79 -25.12
CA GLU A 344 16.14 -25.55 -26.55
C GLU A 344 14.91 -24.65 -26.77
N ALA A 345 13.82 -24.90 -26.02
CA ALA A 345 12.60 -24.10 -26.12
C ALA A 345 12.82 -22.66 -25.67
N VAL A 346 13.52 -22.42 -24.55
CA VAL A 346 13.82 -21.08 -24.04
C VAL A 346 14.67 -20.30 -25.05
N HIS A 347 15.68 -20.93 -25.66
CA HIS A 347 16.51 -20.27 -26.68
C HIS A 347 15.78 -19.97 -27.98
N SER A 348 14.79 -20.79 -28.35
CA SER A 348 13.95 -20.55 -29.52
C SER A 348 12.83 -19.52 -29.28
N SER A 349 12.53 -19.21 -28.02
CA SER A 349 11.46 -18.27 -27.65
C SER A 349 11.90 -16.82 -27.81
N ALA A 350 11.02 -15.99 -28.37
CA ALA A 350 11.22 -14.53 -28.44
C ALA A 350 10.99 -13.82 -27.08
N GLY A 351 10.39 -14.51 -26.11
CA GLY A 351 10.01 -13.95 -24.82
C GLY A 351 10.25 -14.90 -23.65
N ALA A 352 9.69 -14.53 -22.48
CA ALA A 352 9.74 -15.40 -21.31
C ALA A 352 8.91 -16.66 -21.55
N LEU A 353 9.49 -17.83 -21.26
CA LEU A 353 8.83 -19.13 -21.36
C LEU A 353 8.51 -19.62 -19.95
N GLN A 354 7.26 -20.03 -19.72
CA GLN A 354 6.87 -20.65 -18.46
C GLN A 354 7.49 -22.05 -18.33
N LEU A 355 8.03 -22.34 -17.14
CA LEU A 355 8.61 -23.61 -16.77
C LEU A 355 7.88 -24.20 -15.57
N HIS A 356 7.96 -25.52 -15.45
CA HIS A 356 7.38 -26.30 -14.36
C HIS A 356 8.45 -27.11 -13.66
N ARG A 357 8.38 -27.12 -12.32
CA ARG A 357 9.20 -28.01 -11.50
C ARG A 357 8.67 -29.43 -11.68
N THR A 358 9.53 -30.33 -12.14
CA THR A 358 9.23 -31.76 -12.29
C THR A 358 10.29 -32.59 -11.59
N SER A 359 10.02 -33.89 -11.39
CA SER A 359 11.01 -34.83 -10.88
C SER A 359 11.30 -35.91 -11.92
N ARG A 360 12.58 -36.15 -12.19
CA ARG A 360 13.05 -37.26 -13.01
C ARG A 360 13.97 -38.13 -12.17
N LYS A 361 13.51 -39.35 -11.87
CA LYS A 361 14.24 -40.32 -11.01
C LYS A 361 14.64 -39.74 -9.65
N GLY A 362 13.76 -38.94 -9.03
CA GLY A 362 14.02 -38.32 -7.72
C GLY A 362 14.82 -37.02 -7.75
N VAL A 363 15.31 -36.59 -8.92
CA VAL A 363 16.03 -35.31 -9.10
C VAL A 363 15.08 -34.25 -9.63
N HIS A 364 15.01 -33.09 -8.96
CA HIS A 364 14.23 -31.95 -9.42
C HIS A 364 14.87 -31.32 -10.66
N VAL A 365 14.04 -31.03 -11.67
CA VAL A 365 14.45 -30.37 -12.92
C VAL A 365 13.35 -29.44 -13.41
N LEU A 366 13.71 -28.42 -14.19
CA LEU A 366 12.76 -27.51 -14.84
C LEU A 366 12.44 -27.99 -16.25
N SER A 367 11.14 -28.05 -16.58
CA SER A 367 10.64 -28.49 -17.88
C SER A 367 9.58 -27.53 -18.44
N ASN A 368 9.51 -27.39 -19.76
CA ASN A 368 8.46 -26.66 -20.46
C ASN A 368 7.18 -27.49 -20.69
N GLN A 369 7.10 -28.69 -20.09
CA GLN A 369 5.93 -29.57 -20.18
C GLN A 369 5.37 -29.86 -18.78
N VAL A 370 4.05 -29.76 -18.64
CA VAL A 370 3.35 -30.26 -17.45
C VAL A 370 3.30 -31.78 -17.53
N ARG A 371 4.16 -32.47 -16.79
CA ARG A 371 4.02 -33.92 -16.61
C ARG A 371 2.86 -34.21 -15.66
N VAL A 372 1.68 -34.45 -16.21
CA VAL A 372 0.59 -35.08 -15.46
C VAL A 372 1.07 -36.48 -15.06
N LEU A 373 1.24 -36.71 -13.75
CA LEU A 373 1.47 -38.04 -13.20
C LEU A 373 0.27 -38.92 -13.58
N LYS A 374 0.40 -39.69 -14.68
CA LYS A 374 -0.49 -40.82 -14.94
C LYS A 374 -0.26 -41.82 -13.80
N ILE A 375 -1.14 -41.80 -12.80
CA ILE A 375 -1.23 -42.87 -11.81
C ILE A 375 -1.64 -44.12 -12.60
N TYR A 376 -0.67 -44.97 -12.91
CA TYR A 376 -0.98 -46.30 -13.39
C TYR A 376 -1.63 -47.05 -12.22
N LYS A 377 -2.96 -47.23 -12.29
CA LYS A 377 -3.64 -48.26 -11.51
C LYS A 377 -2.91 -49.57 -11.78
N THR A 378 -2.16 -50.05 -10.81
CA THR A 378 -1.71 -51.43 -10.79
C THR A 378 -2.96 -52.30 -10.73
N ASN A 379 -3.32 -52.91 -11.86
CA ASN A 379 -4.30 -53.99 -11.85
C ASN A 379 -3.73 -55.11 -10.99
N GLY A 380 -4.27 -55.22 -9.77
CA GLY A 380 -4.07 -56.38 -8.92
C GLY A 380 -4.72 -57.58 -9.58
N ASN A 381 -3.90 -58.44 -10.17
CA ASN A 381 -4.22 -59.84 -10.35
C ASN A 381 -3.61 -60.61 -9.18
N ARG A 382 -4.45 -61.02 -8.23
CA ARG A 382 -4.46 -62.39 -7.69
C ARG A 382 -5.77 -62.66 -6.97
#